data_AF-A0AAP2SEE2-F1
#
_entry.id   AF-A0AAP2SEE2-F1
#
_cell.length_a   1.000
_cell.length_b   1.000
_cell.length_c   1.000
_cell.angle_alpha   90.00
_cell.angle_beta   90.00
_cell.angle_gamma   90.00
#
_symmetry.space_group_name_H-M   'P 1'
#
loop_
_entity.id
_entity.type
_entity.pdbx_description
1 polymer ?
#
loop_
_entity_poly.entity_id
_entity_poly.type
_entity_poly.pdbx_seq_one_letter_code
_entity_poly.pdbx_strand_id
1 'polypeptide(L)' 'MIAWFNNHANKLPKEMQINKAAFTPNLKLTIESCIMQAKQNLGNYKMGGPFLILKQIRANLENNK' A
#
# COMPACT_ATOMS: atom_id res chain seq x y z
N MET A 1 7.25 -7.27 -0.87
CA MET A 1 6.21 -6.23 -0.74
C MET A 1 5.37 -6.13 -2.01
N ILE A 2 5.95 -5.72 -3.15
CA ILE A 2 5.24 -5.56 -4.44
C ILE A 2 4.61 -6.87 -4.93
N ALA A 3 5.39 -7.96 -4.97
CA ALA A 3 4.90 -9.27 -5.43
C ALA A 3 3.69 -9.79 -4.62
N TRP A 4 3.64 -9.46 -3.32
CA TRP A 4 2.51 -9.85 -2.47
C TRP A 4 1.21 -9.18 -2.93
N PHE A 5 1.26 -7.87 -3.21
CA PHE A 5 0.11 -7.11 -3.71
C PHE A 5 -0.33 -7.58 -5.10
N ASN A 6 0.62 -7.90 -5.98
CA ASN A 6 0.29 -8.46 -7.30
C ASN A 6 -0.47 -9.79 -7.17
N ASN A 7 -0.06 -10.67 -6.27
CA ASN A 7 -0.72 -11.97 -6.04
C ASN A 7 -2.09 -11.84 -5.37
N HIS A 8 -2.36 -10.72 -4.68
CA HIS A 8 -3.62 -10.48 -3.96
C HIS A 8 -4.52 -9.43 -4.64
N ALA A 9 -4.17 -8.95 -5.84
CA ALA A 9 -4.85 -7.83 -6.49
C ALA A 9 -6.37 -8.03 -6.66
N ASN A 10 -6.80 -9.27 -6.89
CA ASN A 10 -8.22 -9.62 -7.09
C ASN A 10 -9.02 -9.72 -5.77
N LYS A 11 -8.35 -9.70 -4.61
CA LYS A 11 -8.97 -9.84 -3.28
C LYS A 11 -8.88 -8.55 -2.46
N LEU A 12 -8.48 -7.45 -3.07
CA LEU A 12 -8.39 -6.16 -2.39
C LEU A 12 -9.79 -5.55 -2.23
N PRO A 13 -10.14 -5.02 -1.05
CA PRO A 13 -11.36 -4.23 -0.90
C PRO A 13 -11.27 -2.96 -1.75
N LYS A 14 -12.43 -2.40 -2.11
CA LYS A 14 -12.51 -1.16 -2.90
C LYS A 14 -11.88 0.01 -2.14
N GLU A 15 -12.18 0.14 -0.86
CA GLU A 15 -11.74 1.22 0.02
C GLU A 15 -11.13 0.66 1.31
N MET A 16 -10.33 1.46 1.99
CA MET A 16 -9.68 1.08 3.25
C MET A 16 -9.28 2.30 4.08
N GLN A 17 -9.53 2.23 5.38
CA GLN A 17 -8.83 3.07 6.35
C GLN A 17 -7.44 2.51 6.58
N ILE A 18 -6.39 3.27 6.24
CA ILE A 18 -4.99 2.81 6.36
C ILE A 18 -4.51 3.04 7.79
N ASN A 19 -4.78 4.22 8.35
CA ASN A 19 -4.52 4.57 9.74
C ASN A 19 -5.50 5.67 10.17
N LYS A 20 -5.43 6.16 11.42
CA LYS A 20 -6.39 7.16 11.94
C LYS A 20 -6.50 8.44 11.09
N ALA A 21 -5.46 8.81 10.35
CA ALA A 21 -5.41 10.05 9.57
C ALA A 21 -5.54 9.83 8.05
N ALA A 22 -5.46 8.59 7.56
CA ALA A 22 -5.42 8.29 6.13
C ALA A 22 -6.48 7.26 5.74
N PHE A 23 -7.39 7.70 4.87
CA PHE A 23 -8.40 6.87 4.20
C PHE A 23 -8.11 6.82 2.70
N THR A 24 -8.35 5.67 2.07
CA THR A 24 -8.38 5.57 0.62
C THR A 24 -9.73 5.07 0.11
N PRO A 25 -10.41 5.84 -0.76
CA PRO A 25 -11.63 5.39 -1.43
C PRO A 25 -11.36 4.41 -2.60
N ASN A 26 -10.10 4.30 -3.03
CA ASN A 26 -9.68 3.37 -4.07
C ASN A 26 -8.32 2.76 -3.73
N LEU A 27 -8.37 1.64 -3.02
CA LEU A 27 -7.18 0.99 -2.49
C LEU A 27 -6.24 0.51 -3.61
N LYS A 28 -6.78 0.00 -4.70
CA LYS A 28 -5.98 -0.50 -5.83
C LYS A 28 -5.12 0.62 -6.43
N LEU A 29 -5.74 1.76 -6.74
CA LEU A 29 -5.03 2.92 -7.30
C LEU A 29 -3.99 3.48 -6.33
N THR A 30 -4.31 3.53 -5.03
CA THR A 30 -3.36 3.95 -3.99
C THR A 30 -2.15 3.03 -3.90
N ILE A 31 -2.36 1.71 -3.95
CA ILE A 31 -1.26 0.74 -3.94
C ILE A 31 -0.38 0.90 -5.19
N GLU A 32 -0.98 1.01 -6.38
CA GLU A 32 -0.24 1.21 -7.64
C GLU A 32 0.60 2.49 -7.60
N SER A 33 0.02 3.59 -7.11
CA SER A 33 0.70 4.88 -6.97
C SER A 33 1.84 4.82 -5.94
N CYS A 34 1.62 4.13 -4.82
CA CYS A 34 2.65 3.94 -3.80
C CYS A 34 3.79 3.05 -4.31
N ILE A 35 3.50 2.01 -5.11
CA ILE A 35 4.51 1.16 -5.72
C ILE A 35 5.34 1.96 -6.72
N MET A 36 4.72 2.81 -7.54
CA MET A 36 5.43 3.68 -8.48
C MET A 36 6.39 4.64 -7.76
N GLN A 37 5.90 5.33 -6.72
CA GLN A 37 6.73 6.21 -5.90
C GLN A 37 7.83 5.45 -5.17
N ALA A 38 7.53 4.27 -4.61
CA ALA A 38 8.52 3.42 -3.97
C ALA A 38 9.64 3.01 -4.94
N LYS A 39 9.30 2.72 -6.21
CA LYS A 39 10.28 2.43 -7.26
C LYS A 39 11.14 3.64 -7.60
N GLN A 40 10.54 4.82 -7.75
CA GLN A 40 11.27 6.07 -8.00
C GLN A 40 12.21 6.43 -6.84
N ASN A 41 11.81 6.08 -5.61
CA ASN A 41 12.57 6.34 -4.40
C ASN A 41 13.54 5.20 -4.03
N LEU A 42 13.73 4.18 -4.89
CA LEU A 42 14.69 3.10 -4.64
C LEU A 42 16.11 3.69 -4.49
N GLY A 43 16.74 3.42 -3.35
CA GLY A 43 18.05 3.98 -2.99
C GLY A 43 18.01 5.32 -2.28
N ASN A 44 16.85 5.99 -2.20
CA ASN A 44 16.68 7.22 -1.43
C ASN A 44 16.00 6.95 -0.08
N TYR A 45 16.82 6.68 0.94
CA TYR A 45 16.38 6.34 2.30
C TYR A 45 15.54 7.43 3.00
N LYS A 46 15.60 8.68 2.52
CA LYS A 46 14.80 9.79 3.06
C LYS A 46 13.34 9.79 2.59
N MET A 47 13.03 9.05 1.52
CA MET A 47 11.69 9.00 0.91
C MET A 47 10.98 7.66 1.16
N GLY A 48 11.01 7.20 2.41
CA GLY A 48 10.41 5.93 2.86
C GLY A 48 8.89 5.92 3.03
N GLY A 49 8.22 7.07 2.88
CA GLY A 49 6.76 7.21 3.09
C GLY A 49 5.90 6.19 2.32
N PRO A 50 6.09 6.02 1.00
CA PRO A 50 5.33 5.03 0.22
C PRO A 50 5.53 3.60 0.72
N PHE A 51 6.73 3.24 1.19
CA PHE A 51 6.99 1.92 1.76
C PHE A 51 6.26 1.70 3.09
N LEU A 52 6.16 2.73 3.94
CA LEU A 52 5.42 2.65 5.19
C LEU A 52 3.92 2.44 4.94
N ILE A 53 3.35 3.19 4.00
CA ILE A 53 1.93 3.04 3.62
C ILE A 53 1.66 1.63 3.09
N LEU A 54 2.51 1.10 2.21
CA LEU A 54 2.38 -0.28 1.71
C LEU A 54 2.49 -1.32 2.84
N LYS A 55 3.34 -1.11 3.86
CA LYS A 55 3.40 -1.97 5.04
C LYS A 55 2.11 -1.93 5.86
N GLN A 56 1.57 -0.75 6.12
CA GLN A 56 0.33 -0.57 6.89
C GLN A 56 -0.87 -1.20 6.18
N ILE A 57 -1.02 -0.95 4.87
CA ILE A 57 -2.09 -1.55 4.07
C ILE A 57 -2.01 -3.09 4.17
N ARG A 58 -0.82 -3.66 3.99
CA ARG A 58 -0.65 -5.11 4.08
C ARG A 58 -1.04 -5.65 5.47
N ALA A 59 -0.57 -5.00 6.53
CA ALA A 59 -0.92 -5.41 7.90
C ALA A 59 -2.44 -5.35 8.14
N ASN A 60 -3.12 -4.31 7.65
CA ASN A 60 -4.57 -4.20 7.79
C ASN A 60 -5.32 -5.28 7.00
N LEU A 61 -4.82 -5.69 5.83
CA LEU A 61 -5.38 -6.78 5.03
C LEU A 61 -5.14 -8.16 5.67
N GLU A 62 -3.99 -8.35 6.34
CA GLU A 62 -3.67 -9.58 7.05
C GLU A 62 -4.45 -9.70 8.37
N ASN A 63 -4.71 -8.57 9.06
CA ASN A 63 -5.47 -8.53 10.31
C ASN A 63 -7.01 -8.53 10.13
N ASN A 64 -7.52 -8.19 8.94
CA ASN A 64 -8.95 -8.30 8.60
C ASN A 64 -9.32 -9.65 7.96
N LYS A 65 -8.42 -10.65 8.02
CA LYS A 65 -8.75 -12.05 7.72
C LYS A 65 -9.26 -12.75 8.97
#